data_AF-A0AAE4C554-F1
#
_entry.id   AF-A0AAE4C554-F1
#
_cell.length_a   1.000
_cell.length_b   1.000
_cell.length_c   1.000
_cell.angle_alpha   90.00
_cell.angle_beta   90.00
_cell.angle_gamma   90.00
#
_symmetry.space_group_name_H-M   'P 1'
#
loop_
_entity.id
_entity.type
_entity.pdbx_description
1 polymer ?
#
loop_
_entity_poly.entity_id
_entity_poly.type
_entity_poly.pdbx_seq_one_letter_code
_entity_poly.pdbx_strand_id
1 'polypeptide(L)'
;MIKSFLLGTFCLAQFSFVYAKEVPNESKDHRVASYATFQKVPKTVIIKTKKFKIRIDKQPNGKYLYQSWNANAKITAKPSMIISDGELVPDGTGGNYYIDFNNQGYSYQVWRNYLTDSPKKAPYTLTVNDENGREIVREDGQVVKN
;
A
#
# COMPACT_ATOMS: atom_id res chain seq x y z
N MET A 1 42.92 -31.03 73.35
CA MET A 1 42.42 -32.42 73.26
C MET A 1 40.98 -32.37 72.74
N ILE A 2 40.61 -33.31 71.88
CA ILE A 2 39.31 -33.54 71.22
C ILE A 2 39.12 -32.86 69.85
N LYS A 3 39.08 -33.75 68.84
CA LYS A 3 38.71 -33.57 67.44
C LYS A 3 37.19 -33.47 67.32
N SER A 4 36.70 -32.78 66.29
CA SER A 4 35.39 -33.08 65.71
C SER A 4 35.45 -32.78 64.21
N PHE A 5 35.46 -33.84 63.42
CA PHE A 5 35.28 -33.83 61.97
C PHE A 5 33.78 -33.74 61.71
N LEU A 6 33.32 -32.68 61.03
CA LEU A 6 31.96 -32.59 60.52
C LEU A 6 32.02 -32.67 58.99
N LEU A 7 31.73 -33.86 58.48
CA LEU A 7 31.39 -34.08 57.08
C LEU A 7 30.02 -33.42 56.81
N GLY A 8 30.03 -32.29 56.11
CA GLY A 8 28.83 -31.72 55.51
C GLY A 8 28.66 -32.25 54.08
N THR A 9 27.58 -32.98 53.86
CA THR A 9 27.19 -33.62 52.59
C THR A 9 27.10 -32.64 51.42
N PHE A 10 27.75 -33.00 50.32
CA PHE A 10 27.74 -32.32 49.03
C PHE A 10 26.40 -32.60 48.32
N CYS A 11 25.47 -31.65 48.30
CA CYS A 11 24.26 -31.73 47.48
C CYS A 11 24.61 -31.43 46.02
N LEU A 12 24.83 -32.49 45.22
CA LEU A 12 24.79 -32.39 43.77
C LEU A 12 23.33 -32.41 43.33
N ALA A 13 22.77 -31.24 43.01
CA ALA A 13 21.54 -31.17 42.25
C ALA A 13 21.80 -31.79 40.86
N GLN A 14 21.16 -32.92 40.57
CA GLN A 14 21.17 -33.50 39.24
C GLN A 14 20.28 -32.64 38.34
N PHE A 15 20.88 -31.79 37.51
CA PHE A 15 20.21 -31.19 36.38
C PHE A 15 20.11 -32.26 35.28
N SER A 16 18.94 -32.86 35.13
CA SER A 16 18.63 -33.69 33.97
C SER A 16 18.45 -32.79 32.76
N PHE A 17 19.41 -32.79 31.83
CA PHE A 17 19.18 -32.26 30.50
C PHE A 17 18.22 -33.21 29.78
N VAL A 18 16.93 -32.86 29.75
CA VAL A 18 15.98 -33.47 28.81
C VAL A 18 16.40 -33.02 27.42
N TYR A 19 17.03 -33.93 26.66
CA TYR A 19 17.24 -33.76 25.24
C TYR A 19 15.89 -33.90 24.54
N ALA A 20 15.25 -32.76 24.23
CA ALA A 20 14.08 -32.73 23.37
C ALA A 20 14.53 -33.09 21.95
N LYS A 21 14.14 -34.27 21.48
CA LYS A 21 14.29 -34.69 20.09
C LYS A 21 13.42 -33.76 19.24
N GLU A 22 14.04 -32.83 18.52
CA GLU A 22 13.36 -32.07 17.47
C GLU A 22 12.88 -33.06 16.41
N VAL A 23 11.57 -33.28 16.37
CA VAL A 23 10.91 -33.80 15.18
C VAL A 23 11.06 -32.70 14.13
N PRO A 24 11.53 -32.97 12.91
CA PRO A 24 11.46 -31.98 11.84
C PRO A 24 9.98 -31.65 11.68
N ASN A 25 9.58 -30.49 12.21
CA ASN A 25 8.34 -29.89 11.81
C ASN A 25 8.60 -29.51 10.35
N GLU A 26 8.16 -30.38 9.44
CA GLU A 26 7.88 -29.94 8.07
C GLU A 26 6.98 -28.73 8.24
N SER A 27 7.59 -27.55 8.23
CA SER A 27 6.92 -26.31 7.91
C SER A 27 6.45 -26.50 6.47
N LYS A 28 5.36 -27.23 6.30
CA LYS A 28 4.40 -26.94 5.26
C LYS A 28 4.07 -25.50 5.53
N ASP A 29 4.75 -24.66 4.75
CA ASP A 29 4.44 -23.28 4.50
C ASP A 29 2.94 -23.26 4.18
N HIS A 30 2.11 -23.27 5.22
CA HIS A 30 0.79 -22.70 5.18
C HIS A 30 1.05 -21.21 5.04
N ARG A 31 1.49 -20.82 3.83
CA ARG A 31 0.79 -19.80 3.08
C ARG A 31 -0.67 -20.17 3.23
N VAL A 32 -1.28 -19.72 4.33
CA VAL A 32 -2.64 -19.27 4.30
C VAL A 32 -2.56 -18.22 3.21
N ALA A 33 -2.81 -18.68 1.99
CA ALA A 33 -3.10 -17.83 0.87
C ALA A 33 -4.34 -17.09 1.35
N SER A 34 -4.11 -15.97 2.04
CA SER A 34 -5.09 -14.92 2.08
C SER A 34 -5.20 -14.56 0.61
N TYR A 35 -6.15 -15.19 -0.07
CA TYR A 35 -6.77 -14.64 -1.26
C TYR A 35 -7.50 -13.37 -0.82
N ALA A 36 -6.77 -12.41 -0.23
CA ALA A 36 -7.13 -11.03 -0.32
C ALA A 36 -7.10 -10.81 -1.83
N THR A 37 -8.30 -10.77 -2.42
CA THR A 37 -8.51 -10.45 -3.81
C THR A 37 -8.03 -9.02 -4.01
N PHE A 38 -6.72 -8.81 -4.06
CA PHE A 38 -6.13 -7.52 -4.37
C PHE A 38 -6.61 -7.17 -5.76
N GLN A 39 -7.48 -6.17 -5.84
CA GLN A 39 -8.02 -5.77 -7.12
C GLN A 39 -6.87 -5.37 -8.03
N LYS A 40 -6.88 -5.90 -9.25
CA LYS A 40 -5.81 -5.66 -10.20
C LYS A 40 -5.73 -4.17 -10.53
N VAL A 41 -4.68 -3.52 -10.05
CA VAL A 41 -4.39 -2.12 -10.40
C VAL A 41 -4.15 -2.05 -11.91
N PRO A 42 -4.88 -1.21 -12.65
CA PRO A 42 -4.73 -1.14 -14.09
C PRO A 42 -3.33 -0.63 -14.44
N LYS A 43 -2.77 -1.13 -15.55
CA LYS A 43 -1.50 -0.60 -16.08
C LYS A 43 -1.68 0.84 -16.59
N THR A 44 -2.81 1.14 -17.19
CA THR A 44 -3.18 2.47 -17.64
C THR A 44 -4.63 2.75 -17.29
N VAL A 45 -4.92 3.94 -16.79
CA VAL A 45 -6.29 4.44 -16.61
C VAL A 45 -6.38 5.89 -17.05
N ILE A 46 -7.49 6.23 -17.71
CA ILE A 46 -7.83 7.62 -18.06
C ILE A 46 -9.08 7.99 -17.27
N ILE A 47 -8.98 9.07 -16.51
CA ILE A 47 -9.99 9.56 -15.59
C ILE A 47 -10.41 10.95 -16.05
N LYS A 48 -11.72 11.18 -16.18
CA LYS A 48 -12.28 12.51 -16.44
C LYS A 48 -13.01 13.00 -15.19
N THR A 49 -12.55 14.12 -14.66
CA THR A 49 -13.25 14.89 -13.62
C THR A 49 -13.97 16.09 -14.27
N LYS A 50 -14.60 16.95 -13.46
CA LYS A 50 -15.22 18.19 -13.98
C LYS A 50 -14.17 19.13 -14.58
N LYS A 51 -12.97 19.18 -13.99
CA LYS A 51 -11.91 20.14 -14.37
C LYS A 51 -10.77 19.51 -15.16
N PHE A 52 -10.51 18.23 -14.96
CA PHE A 52 -9.31 17.58 -15.46
C PHE A 52 -9.61 16.33 -16.28
N LYS A 53 -8.77 16.10 -17.28
CA LYS A 53 -8.56 14.76 -17.84
C LYS A 53 -7.21 14.30 -17.31
N ILE A 54 -7.15 13.12 -16.73
CA ILE A 54 -5.98 12.58 -16.04
C ILE A 54 -5.66 11.22 -16.66
N ARG A 55 -4.40 10.99 -16.97
CA ARG A 55 -3.88 9.67 -17.37
C ARG A 55 -2.86 9.22 -16.35
N ILE A 56 -3.02 7.98 -15.90
CA ILE A 56 -2.04 7.33 -15.06
C ILE A 56 -1.52 6.11 -15.79
N ASP A 57 -0.21 5.99 -15.92
CA ASP A 57 0.47 4.86 -16.55
C ASP A 57 1.50 4.25 -15.59
N LYS A 58 1.40 2.95 -15.33
CA LYS A 58 2.45 2.17 -14.67
C LYS A 58 3.65 2.04 -15.61
N GLN A 59 4.79 2.51 -15.13
CA GLN A 59 6.05 2.50 -15.87
C GLN A 59 6.80 1.17 -15.68
N PRO A 60 7.78 0.84 -16.54
CA PRO A 60 8.58 -0.39 -16.43
C PRO A 60 9.32 -0.54 -15.09
N ASN A 61 9.67 0.58 -14.44
CA ASN A 61 10.31 0.60 -13.11
C ASN A 61 9.32 0.30 -11.96
N GLY A 62 8.04 0.04 -12.25
CA GLY A 62 7.01 -0.25 -11.27
C GLY A 62 6.32 0.97 -10.66
N LYS A 63 6.85 2.18 -10.88
CA LYS A 63 6.24 3.45 -10.46
C LYS A 63 5.15 3.90 -11.44
N TYR A 64 4.46 4.99 -11.11
CA TYR A 64 3.39 5.53 -11.92
C TYR A 64 3.74 6.92 -12.46
N LEU A 65 3.25 7.22 -13.67
CA LEU A 65 3.33 8.53 -14.30
C LEU A 65 1.94 9.16 -14.31
N TYR A 66 1.83 10.36 -13.73
CA TYR A 66 0.64 11.20 -13.80
C TYR A 66 0.77 12.20 -14.93
N GLN A 67 -0.26 12.33 -15.74
CA GLN A 67 -0.38 13.38 -16.75
C GLN A 67 -1.78 13.98 -16.68
N SER A 68 -1.89 15.30 -16.73
CA SER A 68 -3.21 15.96 -16.75
C SER A 68 -3.34 17.04 -17.80
N TRP A 69 -4.58 17.24 -18.22
CA TRP A 69 -5.04 18.28 -19.12
C TRP A 69 -6.33 18.89 -18.57
N ASN A 70 -6.79 19.98 -19.18
CA ASN A 70 -8.18 20.43 -19.02
C ASN A 70 -9.16 19.31 -19.40
N ALA A 71 -10.32 19.21 -18.72
CA ALA A 71 -11.29 18.11 -18.84
C ALA A 71 -11.65 17.71 -20.28
N ASN A 72 -11.73 18.67 -21.19
CA ASN A 72 -12.16 18.46 -22.58
C ASN A 72 -11.01 18.38 -23.59
N ALA A 73 -9.75 18.53 -23.15
CA ALA A 73 -8.60 18.43 -24.04
C ALA A 73 -8.38 16.98 -24.54
N LYS A 74 -7.77 16.83 -25.71
CA LYS A 74 -7.35 15.52 -26.24
C LYS A 74 -6.09 15.04 -25.53
N ILE A 75 -5.97 13.74 -25.28
CA ILE A 75 -4.77 13.15 -24.64
C ILE A 75 -3.53 13.25 -25.53
N THR A 76 -3.73 13.38 -26.83
CA THR A 76 -2.66 13.54 -27.83
C THR A 76 -2.08 14.96 -27.82
N ALA A 77 -2.75 15.91 -27.17
CA ALA A 77 -2.20 17.23 -26.94
C ALA A 77 -1.13 17.18 -25.84
N LYS A 78 -0.27 18.21 -25.78
CA LYS A 78 0.70 18.35 -24.69
C LYS A 78 -0.03 18.44 -23.34
N PRO A 79 0.33 17.62 -22.33
CA PRO A 79 -0.24 17.73 -21.00
C PRO A 79 0.13 19.06 -20.34
N SER A 80 -0.80 19.58 -19.53
CA SER A 80 -0.58 20.77 -18.71
C SER A 80 0.34 20.47 -17.51
N MET A 81 0.34 19.22 -17.04
CA MET A 81 1.16 18.77 -15.91
C MET A 81 1.58 17.33 -16.12
N ILE A 82 2.83 17.03 -15.75
CA ILE A 82 3.40 15.68 -15.71
C ILE A 82 4.06 15.52 -14.34
N ILE A 83 3.77 14.44 -13.62
CA ILE A 83 4.42 14.10 -12.35
C ILE A 83 4.86 12.65 -12.42
N SER A 84 6.16 12.42 -12.26
CA SER A 84 6.77 11.09 -12.29
C SER A 84 6.79 10.45 -10.89
N ASP A 85 7.26 9.21 -10.84
CA ASP A 85 7.62 8.50 -9.60
C ASP A 85 6.48 8.34 -8.58
N GLY A 86 5.24 8.28 -9.06
CA GLY A 86 4.09 8.01 -8.21
C GLY A 86 4.12 6.60 -7.62
N GLU A 87 3.61 6.48 -6.40
CA GLU A 87 3.63 5.24 -5.63
C GLU A 87 2.22 4.76 -5.32
N LEU A 88 2.01 3.45 -5.46
CA LEU A 88 0.75 2.81 -5.08
C LEU A 88 0.73 2.62 -3.56
N VAL A 89 -0.26 3.19 -2.90
CA VAL A 89 -0.49 3.03 -1.46
C VAL A 89 -1.79 2.23 -1.25
N PRO A 90 -1.70 0.98 -0.75
CA PRO A 90 -2.87 0.23 -0.35
C PRO A 90 -3.61 0.90 0.81
N ASP A 91 -4.93 0.91 0.76
CA ASP A 91 -5.79 1.44 1.83
C ASP A 91 -6.71 0.33 2.36
N GLY A 92 -6.36 -0.18 3.53
CA GLY A 92 -7.05 -1.29 4.19
C GLY A 92 -6.94 -2.63 3.45
N THR A 93 -7.74 -3.60 3.87
CA THR A 93 -7.75 -4.97 3.33
C THR A 93 -8.78 -5.18 2.22
N GLY A 94 -9.66 -4.20 2.00
CA GLY A 94 -10.74 -4.24 1.02
C GLY A 94 -10.33 -4.00 -0.43
N GLY A 95 -9.03 -3.81 -0.69
CA GLY A 95 -8.51 -3.55 -2.04
C GLY A 95 -8.70 -2.10 -2.51
N ASN A 96 -9.07 -1.18 -1.62
CA ASN A 96 -8.93 0.24 -1.91
C ASN A 96 -7.44 0.58 -1.97
N TYR A 97 -7.12 1.58 -2.78
CA TYR A 97 -5.77 2.12 -2.89
C TYR A 97 -5.86 3.54 -3.43
N TYR A 98 -4.77 4.27 -3.28
CA TYR A 98 -4.52 5.48 -4.03
C TYR A 98 -3.13 5.42 -4.64
N ILE A 99 -2.92 6.26 -5.65
CA ILE A 99 -1.58 6.49 -6.18
C ILE A 99 -1.19 7.90 -5.74
N ASP A 100 -0.11 7.99 -4.98
CA ASP A 100 0.42 9.24 -4.45
C ASP A 100 1.50 9.79 -5.38
N PHE A 101 1.41 11.06 -5.71
CA PHE A 101 2.40 11.80 -6.48
C PHE A 101 2.75 13.09 -5.75
N ASN A 102 4.03 13.47 -5.77
CA ASN A 102 4.51 14.69 -5.13
C ASN A 102 5.05 15.66 -6.18
N ASN A 103 4.65 16.92 -6.12
CA ASN A 103 5.14 17.96 -7.01
C ASN A 103 5.15 19.31 -6.30
N GLN A 104 6.34 19.90 -6.17
CA GLN A 104 6.54 21.26 -5.61
C GLN A 104 5.85 21.48 -4.24
N GLY A 105 5.94 20.51 -3.33
CA GLY A 105 5.34 20.59 -1.99
C GLY A 105 3.86 20.19 -1.91
N TYR A 106 3.21 19.91 -3.03
CA TYR A 106 1.83 19.40 -3.07
C TYR A 106 1.80 17.88 -3.25
N SER A 107 0.88 17.22 -2.55
CA SER A 107 0.56 15.81 -2.79
C SER A 107 -0.69 15.67 -3.64
N TYR A 108 -0.63 14.82 -4.64
CA TYR A 108 -1.72 14.50 -5.56
C TYR A 108 -2.06 13.04 -5.37
N GLN A 109 -3.24 12.78 -4.82
CA GLN A 109 -3.71 11.43 -4.53
C GLN A 109 -4.86 11.08 -5.46
N VAL A 110 -4.66 10.04 -6.27
CA VAL A 110 -5.72 9.50 -7.12
C VAL A 110 -6.26 8.23 -6.49
N TRP A 111 -7.38 8.38 -5.80
CA TRP A 111 -8.06 7.35 -5.05
C TRP A 111 -8.88 6.45 -5.97
N ARG A 112 -8.79 5.13 -5.77
CA ARG A 112 -9.70 4.15 -6.34
C ARG A 112 -10.83 3.87 -5.35
N ASN A 113 -12.05 4.28 -5.70
CA ASN A 113 -13.24 4.06 -4.89
C ASN A 113 -13.93 2.76 -5.35
N TYR A 114 -13.55 1.61 -4.78
CA TYR A 114 -14.13 0.31 -5.17
C TYR A 114 -15.17 -0.21 -4.19
N LEU A 115 -14.83 -0.28 -2.90
CA LEU A 115 -15.76 -0.69 -1.85
C LEU A 115 -16.35 0.54 -1.20
N THR A 116 -17.43 1.03 -1.80
CA THR A 116 -18.14 2.23 -1.37
C THR A 116 -19.51 1.85 -0.83
N ASP A 117 -19.97 2.56 0.20
CA ASP A 117 -21.31 2.47 0.77
C ASP A 117 -22.44 2.88 -0.19
N SER A 118 -22.09 3.46 -1.35
CA SER A 118 -23.05 3.96 -2.33
C SER A 118 -22.66 3.62 -3.77
N PRO A 119 -23.56 3.03 -4.57
CA PRO A 119 -23.29 2.76 -6.00
C PRO A 119 -23.18 4.04 -6.85
N LYS A 120 -23.52 5.20 -6.29
CA LYS A 120 -23.43 6.50 -6.96
C LYS A 120 -22.04 7.14 -6.83
N LYS A 121 -21.16 6.59 -5.99
CA LYS A 121 -19.82 7.14 -5.80
C LYS A 121 -19.00 6.96 -7.06
N ALA A 122 -18.31 8.02 -7.48
CA ALA A 122 -17.46 7.95 -8.66
C ALA A 122 -16.32 6.94 -8.43
N PRO A 123 -15.91 6.19 -9.47
CA PRO A 123 -14.91 5.14 -9.36
C PRO A 123 -13.53 5.65 -8.97
N TYR A 124 -13.26 6.94 -9.15
CA TYR A 124 -12.04 7.60 -8.74
C TYR A 124 -12.31 8.97 -8.12
N THR A 125 -11.41 9.43 -7.26
CA THR A 125 -11.38 10.81 -6.76
C THR A 125 -9.94 11.33 -6.83
N LEU A 126 -9.74 12.51 -7.38
CA LEU A 126 -8.49 13.27 -7.23
C LEU A 126 -8.61 14.13 -5.97
N THR A 127 -7.66 13.97 -5.07
CA THR A 127 -7.40 14.91 -3.97
C THR A 127 -6.05 15.56 -4.18
N VAL A 128 -5.94 16.87 -3.93
CA VAL A 128 -4.66 17.58 -3.86
C VAL A 128 -4.56 18.26 -2.51
N ASN A 129 -3.45 18.03 -1.81
CA ASN A 129 -3.16 18.68 -0.54
C ASN A 129 -1.97 19.63 -0.68
N ASP A 130 -2.01 20.74 0.04
CA ASP A 130 -0.87 21.64 0.18
C ASP A 130 0.23 21.06 1.09
N GLU A 131 1.34 21.78 1.21
CA GLU A 131 2.51 21.37 2.00
C GLU A 131 2.22 21.15 3.49
N ASN A 132 1.11 21.72 4.00
CA ASN A 132 0.65 21.54 5.38
C ASN A 132 -0.35 20.39 5.51
N GLY A 133 -0.60 19.64 4.43
CA GLY A 133 -1.54 18.53 4.39
C GLY A 133 -3.01 18.96 4.28
N ARG A 134 -3.31 20.23 3.97
CA ARG A 134 -4.69 20.69 3.80
C ARG A 134 -5.19 20.38 2.40
N GLU A 135 -6.34 19.71 2.29
CA GLU A 135 -7.01 19.47 1.00
C GLU A 135 -7.43 20.80 0.35
N ILE A 136 -6.93 21.05 -0.85
CA ILE A 136 -7.23 22.23 -1.67
C ILE A 136 -8.00 21.90 -2.96
N VAL A 137 -8.00 20.62 -3.36
CA VAL A 137 -8.78 20.11 -4.49
C VAL A 137 -9.37 18.77 -4.12
N ARG A 138 -10.65 18.59 -4.44
CA ARG A 138 -11.34 17.31 -4.42
C ARG A 138 -12.26 17.20 -5.63
N GLU A 139 -11.99 16.24 -6.50
CA GLU A 139 -12.71 16.10 -7.76
C GLU A 139 -13.00 14.63 -8.06
N ASP A 140 -14.27 14.28 -8.10
CA ASP A 140 -14.74 12.96 -8.50
C ASP A 140 -14.51 12.72 -10.00
N GLY A 141 -14.13 11.49 -10.34
CA GLY A 141 -13.65 11.12 -11.66
C GLY A 141 -14.25 9.82 -12.19
N GLN A 142 -14.63 9.85 -13.47
CA GLN A 142 -15.13 8.69 -14.21
C GLN A 142 -14.03 8.13 -15.12
N VAL A 143 -13.99 6.81 -15.27
CA VAL A 143 -13.08 6.18 -16.25
C VAL A 143 -13.61 6.47 -17.65
N VAL A 144 -12.74 6.95 -18.52
CA VAL A 144 -13.06 7.20 -19.93
C VAL A 144 -12.15 6.41 -20.84
N LYS A 145 -12.63 6.09 -22.04
CA LYS A 145 -11.79 5.59 -23.13
C LYS A 145 -11.17 6.78 -23.86
N ASN A 146 -10.05 6.51 -24.51
CA ASN A 146 -9.39 7.49 -25.34
C ASN A 146 -10.08 7.63 -26.70
#